data_AF-A0A167IBT9-F1
#
_entry.id   AF-A0A167IBT9-F1
#
_cell.length_a   1.000
_cell.length_b   1.000
_cell.length_c   1.000
_cell.angle_alpha   90.00
_cell.angle_beta   90.00
_cell.angle_gamma   90.00
#
_symmetry.space_group_name_H-M   'P 1'
#
loop_
_entity.id
_entity.type
_entity.pdbx_description
1 polymer ?
#
loop_
_entity_poly.entity_id
_entity_poly.type
_entity_poly.pdbx_seq_one_letter_code
_entity_poly.pdbx_strand_id
1 'polypeptide(L)'
;MKTGVLFSLIAIAAAANVSAEELPTEAGYANVQEVLEYGRKYQTIRTQLKEAGYRFHDCHTQVINYFVTPMQAEYLYAKTECTYSTPSGGNYSLQTDYAKVTIDVNFNQEHGLYREGDVTVNYMTVY
;
A
#
# COMPACT_ATOMS: atom_id res chain seq x y z
N MET A 1 -3.89 73.70 19.42
CA MET A 1 -3.10 72.55 19.91
C MET A 1 -3.96 71.31 19.73
N LYS A 2 -3.46 70.31 19.00
CA LYS A 2 -4.22 69.20 18.41
C LYS A 2 -4.15 68.00 19.36
N THR A 3 -5.30 67.50 19.80
CA THR A 3 -5.44 66.32 20.67
C THR A 3 -5.13 65.05 19.89
N GLY A 4 -4.19 64.25 20.39
CA GLY A 4 -3.91 62.89 19.91
C GLY A 4 -4.45 61.87 20.91
N VAL A 5 -5.29 60.95 20.44
CA VAL A 5 -5.70 59.78 21.21
C VAL A 5 -5.38 58.56 20.36
N LEU A 6 -4.40 57.76 20.81
CA LEU A 6 -3.97 56.51 20.21
C LEU A 6 -4.84 55.39 20.77
N PHE A 7 -5.70 54.80 19.94
CA PHE A 7 -6.39 53.54 20.24
C PHE A 7 -5.45 52.37 19.96
N SER A 8 -4.99 51.68 21.01
CA SER A 8 -4.30 50.39 20.89
C SER A 8 -5.33 49.27 20.90
N LEU A 9 -5.44 48.54 19.79
CA LEU A 9 -6.22 47.30 19.68
C LEU A 9 -5.35 46.13 20.15
N ILE A 10 -5.73 45.51 21.26
CA ILE A 10 -5.13 44.27 21.74
C ILE A 10 -5.89 43.12 21.08
N ALA A 11 -5.26 42.42 20.13
CA ALA A 11 -5.80 41.21 19.53
C ALA A 11 -5.55 40.02 20.46
N ILE A 12 -6.62 39.44 20.99
CA ILE A 12 -6.59 38.19 21.77
C ILE A 12 -6.58 37.04 20.77
N ALA A 13 -5.44 36.40 20.58
CA ALA A 13 -5.35 35.15 19.83
C ALA A 13 -5.79 33.99 20.73
N ALA A 14 -6.95 33.41 20.44
CA ALA A 14 -7.37 32.15 21.06
C ALA A 14 -6.50 31.02 20.51
N ALA A 15 -5.58 30.49 21.33
CA ALA A 15 -4.86 29.27 21.01
C ALA A 15 -5.83 28.08 21.17
N ALA A 16 -6.34 27.57 20.05
CA ALA A 16 -7.05 26.29 20.04
C ALA A 16 -6.00 25.18 20.19
N ASN A 17 -5.98 24.52 21.34
CA ASN A 17 -5.22 23.29 21.55
C ASN A 17 -5.91 22.17 20.76
N VAL A 18 -5.55 22.01 19.49
CA VAL A 18 -5.88 20.82 18.72
C VAL A 18 -4.95 19.73 19.22
N SER A 19 -5.47 18.82 20.03
CA SER A 19 -4.79 17.57 20.34
C SER A 19 -4.73 16.78 19.03
N ALA A 20 -3.53 16.68 18.44
CA ALA A 20 -3.31 15.85 17.28
C ALA A 20 -3.49 14.40 17.69
N GLU A 21 -4.68 13.87 17.47
CA GLU A 21 -4.91 12.43 17.55
C GLU A 21 -4.03 11.79 16.47
N GLU A 22 -3.09 10.97 16.91
CA GLU A 22 -2.10 10.31 16.06
C GLU A 22 -2.86 9.42 15.08
N LEU A 23 -2.96 9.87 13.82
CA LEU A 23 -3.61 9.12 12.75
C LEU A 23 -3.00 7.72 12.69
N PRO A 24 -3.82 6.64 12.56
CA PRO A 24 -3.30 5.28 12.45
C PRO A 24 -2.22 5.23 11.37
N THR A 25 -1.04 4.77 11.76
CA THR A 25 0.20 4.89 10.98
C THR A 25 0.18 4.11 9.65
N GLU A 26 -0.83 3.24 9.44
CA GLU A 26 -1.08 2.52 8.20
C GLU A 26 -2.59 2.28 8.01
N ALA A 27 -3.06 2.34 6.75
CA ALA A 27 -4.45 2.09 6.41
C ALA A 27 -4.82 0.63 6.72
N GLY A 28 -5.90 0.43 7.47
CA GLY A 28 -6.53 -0.88 7.62
C GLY A 28 -7.59 -1.09 6.54
N TYR A 29 -7.63 -2.30 6.00
CA TYR A 29 -8.52 -2.70 4.92
C TYR A 29 -9.52 -3.74 5.41
N ALA A 30 -10.73 -3.76 4.85
CA ALA A 30 -11.79 -4.65 5.29
C ALA A 30 -11.56 -6.12 4.86
N ASN A 31 -10.79 -6.34 3.79
CA ASN A 31 -10.51 -7.66 3.25
C ASN A 31 -9.21 -7.65 2.40
N VAL A 32 -8.75 -8.83 2.00
CA VAL A 32 -7.56 -8.99 1.16
C VAL A 32 -7.69 -8.27 -0.19
N GLN A 33 -8.87 -8.23 -0.80
CA GLN A 33 -9.07 -7.58 -2.10
C GLN A 33 -8.82 -6.07 -2.01
N GLU A 34 -9.27 -5.42 -0.94
CA GLU A 34 -8.99 -4.00 -0.70
C GLU A 34 -7.49 -3.71 -0.50
N VAL A 35 -6.75 -4.64 0.13
CA VAL A 35 -5.28 -4.54 0.20
C VAL A 35 -4.68 -4.51 -1.21
N LEU A 36 -5.17 -5.33 -2.12
CA LEU A 36 -4.69 -5.38 -3.51
C LEU A 36 -5.16 -4.20 -4.36
N GLU A 37 -6.28 -3.57 -4.02
CA GLU A 37 -6.83 -2.43 -4.76
C GLU A 37 -6.24 -1.09 -4.30
N TYR A 38 -6.00 -0.96 -2.99
CA TYR A 38 -5.66 0.31 -2.35
C TYR A 38 -4.33 0.29 -1.59
N GLY A 39 -3.65 -0.86 -1.52
CA GLY A 39 -2.30 -1.01 -0.96
C GLY A 39 -1.30 -0.11 -1.68
N ARG A 40 -0.67 0.81 -0.94
CA ARG A 40 0.18 1.85 -1.54
C ARG A 40 1.45 1.27 -2.16
N LYS A 41 2.06 0.26 -1.52
CA LYS A 41 3.30 -0.36 -2.00
C LYS A 41 3.02 -1.10 -3.32
N TYR A 42 1.96 -1.91 -3.37
CA TYR A 42 1.58 -2.63 -4.56
C TYR A 42 1.11 -1.72 -5.70
N GLN A 43 0.29 -0.69 -5.43
CA GLN A 43 -0.11 0.24 -6.51
C GLN A 43 1.09 0.99 -7.11
N THR A 44 2.11 1.30 -6.30
CA THR A 44 3.36 1.90 -6.79
C THR A 44 4.08 0.95 -7.74
N ILE A 45 4.30 -0.29 -7.33
CA ILE A 45 4.95 -1.33 -8.16
C ILE A 45 4.16 -1.61 -9.44
N ARG A 46 2.83 -1.74 -9.33
CA ARG A 46 1.93 -1.97 -10.47
C ARG A 46 2.05 -0.85 -11.50
N THR A 47 2.15 0.40 -11.05
CA THR A 47 2.33 1.56 -11.92
C THR A 47 3.70 1.51 -12.61
N GLN A 48 4.76 1.25 -11.86
CA GLN A 48 6.12 1.11 -12.40
C GLN A 48 6.23 0.00 -13.44
N LEU A 49 5.64 -1.17 -13.19
CA LEU A 49 5.62 -2.28 -14.14
C LEU A 49 4.87 -1.91 -15.42
N LYS A 50 3.72 -1.25 -15.29
CA LYS A 50 2.95 -0.76 -16.44
C LYS A 50 3.75 0.24 -17.28
N GLU A 51 4.41 1.20 -16.63
CA GLU A 51 5.27 2.19 -17.30
C GLU A 51 6.49 1.54 -17.98
N ALA A 52 7.00 0.45 -17.41
CA ALA A 52 8.06 -0.38 -18.00
C ALA A 52 7.56 -1.31 -19.13
N GLY A 53 6.27 -1.27 -19.50
CA GLY A 53 5.72 -2.04 -20.61
C GLY A 53 5.27 -3.47 -20.25
N TYR A 54 5.29 -3.83 -18.97
CA TYR A 54 4.72 -5.09 -18.51
C TYR A 54 3.18 -5.04 -18.54
N ARG A 55 2.58 -6.16 -18.92
CA ARG A 55 1.14 -6.38 -18.91
C ARG A 55 0.78 -7.29 -17.75
N PHE A 56 -0.24 -6.90 -17.01
CA PHE A 56 -0.85 -7.71 -15.95
C PHE A 56 -1.55 -8.93 -16.53
N HIS A 57 -1.40 -10.08 -15.89
CA HIS A 57 -2.13 -11.32 -16.23
C HIS A 57 -3.14 -11.65 -15.15
N ASP A 58 -2.68 -12.13 -14.00
CA ASP A 58 -3.52 -12.57 -12.89
C ASP A 58 -2.86 -12.35 -11.53
N CYS A 59 -3.65 -12.55 -10.48
CA CYS A 59 -3.17 -12.69 -9.11
C CYS A 59 -3.76 -13.97 -8.51
N HIS A 60 -2.93 -14.72 -7.79
CA HIS A 60 -3.35 -15.86 -6.99
C HIS A 60 -3.12 -15.58 -5.51
N THR A 61 -4.20 -15.65 -4.72
CA THR A 61 -4.15 -15.44 -3.28
C THR A 61 -4.21 -16.77 -2.54
N GLN A 62 -3.20 -17.03 -1.71
CA GLN A 62 -3.15 -18.16 -0.80
C GLN A 62 -3.36 -17.69 0.65
N VAL A 63 -4.47 -18.08 1.26
CA VAL A 63 -4.69 -17.90 2.70
C VAL A 63 -3.85 -18.91 3.48
N ILE A 64 -3.19 -18.45 4.54
CA ILE A 64 -2.36 -19.28 5.40
C ILE A 64 -3.26 -19.91 6.46
N ASN A 65 -3.39 -21.23 6.38
CA ASN A 65 -4.14 -22.01 7.37
C ASN A 65 -3.21 -22.38 8.52
N TYR A 66 -3.34 -21.67 9.64
CA TYR A 66 -2.65 -22.01 10.87
C TYR A 66 -3.39 -23.14 11.60
N PHE A 67 -2.64 -24.10 12.15
CA PHE A 67 -3.21 -25.14 13.01
C PHE A 67 -3.82 -24.56 14.30
N VAL A 68 -3.22 -23.49 14.82
CA VAL A 68 -3.73 -22.68 15.92
C VAL A 68 -3.56 -21.21 15.55
N THR A 69 -4.57 -20.38 15.80
CA THR A 69 -4.50 -18.95 15.53
C THR A 69 -3.26 -18.33 16.21
N PRO A 70 -2.43 -17.57 15.47
CA PRO A 70 -1.28 -16.90 16.05
C PRO A 70 -1.68 -15.99 17.22
N MET A 71 -0.85 -15.93 18.27
CA MET A 71 -1.09 -15.10 19.46
C MET A 71 -0.62 -13.65 19.29
N GLN A 72 0.08 -13.36 18.20
CA GLN A 72 0.56 -12.02 17.86
C GLN A 72 -0.61 -11.12 17.47
N ALA A 73 -0.58 -9.87 17.93
CA ALA A 73 -1.58 -8.86 17.59
C ALA A 73 -1.74 -8.65 16.08
N GLU A 74 -0.67 -8.87 15.33
CA GLU A 74 -0.66 -8.90 13.87
C GLU A 74 0.09 -10.13 13.38
N TYR A 75 -0.47 -10.84 12.40
CA TYR A 75 0.16 -12.01 11.79
C TYR A 75 -0.11 -12.06 10.29
N LEU A 76 0.78 -12.75 9.57
CA LEU A 76 0.64 -12.97 8.14
C LEU A 76 -0.59 -13.84 7.86
N TYR A 77 -1.60 -13.27 7.21
CA TYR A 77 -2.86 -13.94 6.94
C TYR A 77 -2.89 -14.62 5.57
N ALA A 78 -2.38 -13.95 4.55
CA ALA A 78 -2.35 -14.46 3.19
C ALA A 78 -1.11 -13.97 2.44
N LYS A 79 -0.79 -14.67 1.35
CA LYS A 79 0.14 -14.19 0.33
C LYS A 79 -0.57 -14.12 -1.01
N THR A 80 -0.39 -13.03 -1.72
CA THR A 80 -0.87 -12.86 -3.08
C THR A 80 0.31 -12.81 -4.03
N GLU A 81 0.30 -13.63 -5.08
CA GLU A 81 1.28 -13.58 -6.17
C GLU A 81 0.61 -13.06 -7.44
N CYS A 82 1.06 -11.93 -7.97
CA CYS A 82 0.58 -11.36 -9.21
C CYS A 82 1.62 -11.50 -10.32
N THR A 83 1.18 -11.92 -11.50
CA THR A 83 2.05 -12.20 -12.64
C THR A 83 1.92 -11.14 -13.73
N TYR A 84 3.06 -10.81 -14.34
CA TYR A 84 3.16 -9.85 -15.42
C TYR A 84 4.16 -10.34 -16.47
N SER A 85 3.99 -9.91 -17.73
CA SER A 85 5.02 -10.11 -18.75
C SER A 85 5.07 -8.96 -19.76
N THR A 86 6.21 -8.79 -20.41
CA THR A 86 6.28 -7.97 -21.63
C THR A 86 5.54 -8.67 -22.77
N PRO A 87 5.07 -7.93 -23.79
CA PRO A 87 4.45 -8.53 -24.97
C PRO A 87 5.47 -9.37 -25.74
N SER A 88 5.11 -10.60 -26.10
CA SER A 88 5.90 -11.42 -27.01
C SER A 88 5.66 -10.98 -28.46
N GLY A 89 6.74 -10.73 -29.23
CA GLY A 89 6.68 -10.43 -30.68
C GLY A 89 7.34 -9.11 -31.07
N GLY A 90 8.21 -9.15 -32.08
CA GLY A 90 9.08 -8.05 -32.53
C GLY A 90 10.46 -8.60 -32.96
N ASN A 91 11.47 -7.74 -33.12
CA ASN A 91 12.85 -8.14 -33.51
C ASN A 91 13.51 -9.14 -32.52
N TYR A 92 12.94 -9.33 -31.33
CA TYR A 92 13.38 -10.27 -30.29
C TYR A 92 12.27 -11.29 -29.98
N SER A 93 11.69 -11.92 -31.00
CA SER A 93 10.44 -12.70 -30.90
C SER A 93 10.47 -13.92 -29.98
N LEU A 94 11.64 -14.32 -29.48
CA LEU A 94 11.82 -15.48 -28.60
C LEU A 94 12.02 -15.07 -27.12
N GLN A 95 12.32 -13.80 -26.84
CA GLN A 95 12.53 -13.33 -25.48
C GLN A 95 11.22 -12.83 -24.88
N THR A 96 10.86 -13.35 -23.71
CA THR A 96 9.77 -12.80 -22.87
C THR A 96 10.29 -12.52 -21.48
N ASP A 97 10.13 -11.28 -21.03
CA ASP A 97 10.45 -10.88 -19.66
C ASP A 97 9.19 -10.98 -18.80
N TYR A 98 9.33 -11.57 -17.62
CA TYR A 98 8.29 -11.78 -16.63
C TYR A 98 8.63 -11.03 -15.36
N ALA A 99 7.59 -10.54 -14.67
CA ALA A 99 7.70 -10.05 -13.31
C ALA A 99 6.65 -10.76 -12.45
N LYS A 100 7.09 -11.26 -11.29
CA LYS A 100 6.21 -11.79 -10.25
C LYS A 100 6.26 -10.87 -9.04
N VAL A 101 5.10 -10.38 -8.63
CA VAL A 101 4.95 -9.53 -7.45
C VAL A 101 4.31 -10.35 -6.34
N THR A 102 5.03 -10.54 -5.23
CA THR A 102 4.50 -11.20 -4.03
C THR A 102 4.13 -10.14 -3.00
N ILE A 103 2.89 -10.20 -2.52
CA ILE A 103 2.29 -9.26 -1.57
C ILE A 103 1.91 -10.06 -0.32
N ASP A 104 2.58 -9.77 0.78
CA ASP A 104 2.20 -10.29 2.08
C ASP A 104 1.01 -9.48 2.62
N VAL A 105 -0.01 -10.18 3.13
CA VAL A 105 -1.20 -9.57 3.70
C VAL A 105 -1.30 -9.98 5.15
N ASN A 106 -1.17 -9.02 6.05
CA ASN A 106 -1.28 -9.25 7.47
C ASN A 106 -2.71 -9.03 7.96
N PHE A 107 -3.09 -9.71 9.04
CA PHE A 107 -4.33 -9.46 9.76
C PHE A 107 -4.02 -8.97 11.17
N ASN A 108 -4.58 -7.82 11.50
CA ASN A 108 -4.52 -7.22 12.83
C ASN A 108 -5.74 -7.70 13.65
N GLN A 109 -5.48 -8.50 14.69
CA GLN A 109 -6.51 -9.12 15.51
C GLN A 109 -7.27 -8.12 16.38
N GLU A 110 -6.60 -7.07 16.85
CA GLU A 110 -7.17 -6.07 17.74
C GLU A 110 -8.27 -5.26 17.04
N HIS A 111 -8.04 -4.89 15.78
CA HIS A 111 -8.95 -4.05 15.00
C HIS A 111 -9.82 -4.84 14.03
N GLY A 112 -9.50 -6.12 13.76
CA GLY A 112 -10.19 -6.93 12.77
C GLY A 112 -9.98 -6.45 11.34
N LEU A 113 -8.80 -5.90 11.04
CA LEU A 113 -8.48 -5.27 9.75
C LEU A 113 -7.26 -5.94 9.11
N TYR A 114 -7.22 -5.91 7.78
CA TYR A 114 -6.11 -6.39 6.97
C TYR A 114 -5.13 -5.24 6.68
N ARG A 115 -3.85 -5.57 6.49
CA ARG A 115 -2.80 -4.60 6.19
C ARG A 115 -1.88 -5.12 5.10
N GLU A 116 -1.34 -4.19 4.32
CA GLU A 116 -0.32 -4.47 3.32
C GLU A 116 1.05 -4.67 4.00
N GLY A 117 1.54 -5.90 3.98
CA GLY A 117 2.86 -6.26 4.49
C GLY A 117 3.96 -5.92 3.49
N ASP A 118 4.90 -6.85 3.32
CA ASP A 118 5.97 -6.71 2.35
C ASP A 118 5.47 -6.93 0.92
N VAL A 119 5.99 -6.12 0.00
CA VAL A 119 5.74 -6.29 -1.44
C VAL A 119 7.07 -6.44 -2.15
N THR A 120 7.30 -7.62 -2.73
CA THR A 120 8.56 -7.99 -3.39
C THR A 120 8.33 -8.25 -4.87
N VAL A 121 9.26 -7.80 -5.71
CA VAL A 121 9.23 -8.05 -7.15
C VAL A 121 10.39 -8.97 -7.53
N ASN A 122 10.09 -10.01 -8.30
CA ASN A 122 11.08 -10.91 -8.90
C ASN A 122 10.97 -10.84 -10.42
N TYR A 123 12.09 -10.60 -11.10
CA TYR A 123 12.16 -10.52 -12.56
C TYR A 123 12.83 -11.77 -13.14
N MET A 124 12.29 -12.26 -14.25
CA MET A 124 12.82 -13.44 -14.94
C MET A 124 12.70 -13.27 -16.46
N THR A 125 13.71 -13.69 -17.21
CA THR A 125 13.67 -13.70 -18.68
C THR A 125 13.68 -15.14 -19.18
N VAL A 126 12.84 -15.45 -20.17
CA VAL A 126 12.79 -16.73 -20.88
C VAL A 126 13.13 -16.49 -22.36
N TYR A 127 13.87 -17.42 -22.96
CA TYR A 127 14.37 -17.42 -24.35
C TYR A 127 13.83 -18.59 -25.17
#